data_AF-A0A2R9UF23-F1
#
_entry.id   AF-A0A2R9UF23-F1
#
_cell.length_a   1.000
_cell.length_b   1.000
_cell.length_c   1.000
_cell.angle_alpha   90.00
_cell.angle_beta   90.00
_cell.angle_gamma   90.00
#
_symmetry.space_group_name_H-M   'P 1'
#
loop_
_entity.id
_entity.type
_entity.pdbx_description
1 polymer ?
#
loop_
_entity_poly.entity_id
_entity_poly.type
_entity_poly.pdbx_seq_one_letter_code
_entity_poly.pdbx_strand_id
1 'polypeptide(L)' 'MPAPKGGSGVSSPKLRRTQVEAIDDLTAQLRLSNQLTALALPAAVLRHDEKTYTNPVTQAAVEEKNARRAEVRAALGWEQ' A
#
# COMPACT_ATOMS: atom_id res chain seq x y z
N MET A 1 -8.54 67.47 -2.83
CA MET A 1 -8.04 66.42 -1.91
C MET A 1 -8.01 65.08 -2.66
N PRO A 2 -6.88 64.35 -2.72
CA PRO A 2 -6.85 62.99 -3.23
C PRO A 2 -6.71 61.95 -2.11
N ALA A 3 -7.52 60.89 -2.14
CA ALA A 3 -7.35 59.66 -1.37
C ALA A 3 -8.05 58.50 -2.11
N PRO A 4 -7.70 57.22 -1.87
CA PRO A 4 -6.36 56.66 -1.77
C PRO A 4 -6.14 55.52 -2.79
N LYS A 5 -4.87 55.23 -3.10
CA LYS A 5 -4.45 53.98 -3.77
C LYS A 5 -4.53 52.83 -2.77
N GLY A 6 -5.13 51.70 -3.15
CA GLY A 6 -5.16 50.52 -2.28
C GLY A 6 -6.01 49.37 -2.81
N GLY A 7 -5.76 48.92 -4.05
CA GLY A 7 -6.28 47.63 -4.52
C GLY A 7 -5.44 46.52 -3.88
N SER A 8 -5.81 46.10 -2.68
CA SER A 8 -5.25 44.93 -2.01
C SER A 8 -5.67 43.67 -2.78
N GLY A 9 -4.78 43.21 -3.65
CA GLY A 9 -4.84 41.85 -4.20
C GLY A 9 -4.74 40.85 -3.04
N VAL A 10 -5.90 40.38 -2.58
CA VAL A 10 -5.98 39.23 -1.67
C VAL A 10 -5.57 38.01 -2.48
N SER A 11 -4.27 37.77 -2.55
CA SER A 11 -3.74 36.48 -2.98
C SER A 11 -4.13 35.49 -1.89
N SER A 12 -5.19 34.71 -2.14
CA SER A 12 -5.52 33.56 -1.30
C SER A 12 -4.23 32.73 -1.14
N PRO A 13 -3.75 32.49 0.10
CA PRO A 13 -2.60 31.63 0.28
C PRO A 13 -2.99 30.25 -0.23
N LYS A 14 -2.38 29.82 -1.33
CA LYS A 14 -2.36 28.40 -1.69
C LYS A 14 -1.74 27.70 -0.49
N LEU A 15 -2.57 27.09 0.35
CA LEU A 15 -2.14 26.25 1.48
C LEU A 15 -1.06 25.33 0.92
N ARG A 16 0.19 25.59 1.27
CA ARG A 16 1.30 24.76 0.82
C ARG A 16 1.13 23.45 1.58
N ARG A 17 0.61 22.45 0.88
CA ARG A 17 0.50 21.08 1.38
C ARG A 17 1.82 20.71 2.04
N THR A 18 1.76 20.26 3.29
CA THR A 18 2.98 19.92 4.02
C THR A 18 3.55 18.63 3.45
N GLN A 19 4.87 18.45 3.53
CA GLN A 19 5.51 17.20 3.07
C GLN A 19 4.93 15.98 3.81
N VAL A 20 4.55 16.15 5.08
CA VAL A 20 3.92 15.12 5.91
C VAL A 20 2.57 14.71 5.33
N GLU A 21 1.68 15.67 5.02
CA GLU A 21 0.38 15.38 4.40
C GLU A 21 0.50 14.66 3.05
N ALA A 22 1.55 14.95 2.28
CA ALA A 22 1.81 14.27 1.01
C ALA A 22 2.28 12.82 1.23
N ILE A 23 3.09 12.57 2.27
CA ILE A 23 3.54 11.23 2.64
C ILE A 23 2.38 10.40 3.19
N ASP A 24 1.51 10.99 4.00
CA ASP A 24 0.34 10.31 4.55
C ASP A 24 -0.63 9.89 3.44
N ASP A 25 -0.90 10.79 2.50
CA ASP A 25 -1.71 10.48 1.30
C ASP A 25 -1.10 9.35 0.47
N LEU A 26 0.21 9.41 0.21
CA LEU A 26 0.91 8.37 -0.53
C LEU A 26 0.82 7.02 0.20
N THR A 27 0.97 7.03 1.51
CA THR A 27 0.85 5.83 2.35
C THR A 27 -0.56 5.25 2.29
N ALA A 28 -1.59 6.10 2.32
CA ALA A 28 -2.99 5.68 2.19
C ALA A 28 -3.27 5.08 0.80
N GLN A 29 -2.77 5.70 -0.26
CA GLN A 29 -2.90 5.20 -1.64
C GLN A 29 -2.20 3.84 -1.82
N LEU A 30 -1.00 3.68 -1.25
CA LEU A 30 -0.28 2.40 -1.29
C LEU A 30 -1.04 1.30 -0.54
N ARG A 31 -1.61 1.60 0.64
CA ARG A 31 -2.46 0.64 1.36
C ARG A 31 -3.67 0.23 0.52
N LEU A 32 -4.38 1.19 -0.08
CA LEU A 32 -5.54 0.91 -0.93
C LEU A 32 -5.16 0.07 -2.17
N SER A 33 -4.06 0.42 -2.84
CA SER A 33 -3.54 -0.33 -4.00
C SER A 33 -3.22 -1.79 -3.63
N ASN A 34 -2.57 -2.00 -2.49
CA ASN A 34 -2.27 -3.33 -1.98
C ASN A 34 -3.55 -4.12 -1.65
N GLN A 35 -4.55 -3.48 -1.05
CA GLN A 35 -5.85 -4.11 -0.76
C GLN A 35 -6.59 -4.51 -2.03
N LEU A 36 -6.64 -3.63 -3.05
CA LEU A 36 -7.26 -3.92 -4.34
C LEU A 36 -6.54 -5.05 -5.06
N THR A 37 -5.20 -5.05 -5.03
CA THR A 37 -4.39 -6.13 -5.60
C THR A 37 -4.66 -7.46 -4.89
N ALA A 38 -4.74 -7.45 -3.56
CA ALA A 38 -5.07 -8.64 -2.77
C ALA A 38 -6.47 -9.18 -3.08
N LEU A 39 -7.47 -8.31 -3.28
CA LEU A 39 -8.83 -8.70 -3.68
C LEU A 39 -8.90 -9.23 -5.12
N ALA A 40 -8.05 -8.72 -6.02
CA ALA A 40 -7.96 -9.18 -7.40
C ALA A 40 -7.24 -10.52 -7.54
N LEU A 41 -6.38 -10.88 -6.58
CA LEU A 41 -5.70 -12.17 -6.57
C LEU A 41 -6.69 -13.29 -6.17
N PRO A 42 -6.77 -14.38 -6.95
CA PRO A 42 -7.52 -15.54 -6.54
C PRO A 42 -7.01 -16.07 -5.19
N ALA A 43 -7.89 -16.42 -4.26
CA ALA A 43 -7.52 -16.97 -2.95
C ALA A 43 -6.58 -18.18 -3.06
N ALA A 44 -6.61 -18.91 -4.19
CA ALA A 44 -5.69 -19.99 -4.51
C ALA A 44 -4.21 -19.59 -4.51
N VAL A 45 -3.87 -18.32 -4.79
CA VAL A 45 -2.49 -17.82 -4.85
C VAL A 45 -1.83 -17.84 -3.47
N LEU A 46 -2.61 -17.63 -2.42
CA LEU A 46 -2.18 -17.59 -1.02
C LEU A 46 -2.27 -18.95 -0.30
N ARG A 47 -2.75 -20.00 -0.99
CA ARG A 47 -2.79 -21.35 -0.42
C ARG A 47 -1.38 -21.89 -0.20
N HIS A 48 -1.22 -22.65 0.89
CA HIS A 48 0.00 -23.39 1.16
C HIS A 48 0.21 -24.45 0.07
N ASP A 49 1.45 -24.57 -0.43
CA ASP A 49 1.83 -25.65 -1.33
C ASP A 49 2.38 -26.82 -0.51
N GLU A 50 1.64 -27.94 -0.44
CA GLU A 50 1.99 -29.14 0.33
C GLU A 50 2.86 -30.12 -0.46
N LYS A 51 3.22 -29.80 -1.71
CA LYS A 51 4.01 -30.72 -2.54
C LYS A 51 5.43 -30.83 -2.01
N THR A 52 5.93 -32.05 -1.95
CA THR A 52 7.35 -32.32 -1.77
C THR A 52 8.06 -32.31 -3.12
N TYR A 53 9.09 -31.48 -3.24
CA TYR A 53 9.93 -31.38 -4.42
C TYR A 53 11.22 -32.16 -4.21
N THR A 54 11.62 -32.92 -5.23
CA THR A 54 12.85 -33.74 -5.18
C THR A 54 14.12 -32.90 -5.26
N ASN A 55 14.02 -31.72 -5.90
CA ASN A 55 15.12 -30.77 -5.96
C ASN A 55 15.15 -29.91 -4.68
N PRO A 56 16.23 -29.98 -3.88
CA PRO A 56 16.31 -29.26 -2.60
C PRO A 56 16.24 -27.74 -2.76
N VAL A 57 16.73 -27.18 -3.88
CA VAL A 57 16.66 -25.74 -4.16
C VAL A 57 15.23 -25.30 -4.41
N THR A 58 14.47 -26.10 -5.16
CA THR A 58 13.05 -25.84 -5.41
C THR A 58 12.24 -25.97 -4.13
N GLN A 59 12.53 -26.99 -3.32
CA GLN A 59 11.89 -27.20 -2.03
C GLN A 59 12.08 -25.97 -1.12
N ALA A 60 13.32 -25.49 -0.96
CA ALA A 60 13.61 -24.32 -0.14
C ALA A 60 12.89 -23.04 -0.63
N ALA A 61 12.84 -22.83 -1.95
CA ALA A 61 12.14 -21.69 -2.54
C ALA A 61 10.61 -21.75 -2.29
N VAL A 62 10.03 -22.95 -2.30
CA VAL A 62 8.60 -23.14 -2.02
C VAL A 62 8.31 -22.94 -0.54
N GLU A 63 9.17 -23.42 0.35
CA GLU A 63 9.06 -23.19 1.79
C GLU A 63 9.11 -21.71 2.14
N GLU A 64 10.07 -20.97 1.58
CA GLU A 64 10.16 -19.52 1.75
C GLU A 64 8.89 -18.81 1.24
N LYS A 65 8.40 -19.22 0.07
CA LYS A 65 7.16 -18.68 -0.49
C LYS A 65 5.94 -19.00 0.39
N ASN A 66 5.89 -20.20 0.98
CA ASN A 66 4.83 -20.60 1.90
C ASN A 66 4.87 -19.80 3.21
N ALA A 67 6.05 -19.48 3.73
CA ALA A 67 6.20 -18.59 4.89
C ALA A 67 5.63 -17.20 4.60
N ARG A 68 6.02 -16.59 3.46
CA ARG A 68 5.48 -15.27 3.04
C ARG A 68 3.96 -15.31 2.83
N ARG A 69 3.43 -16.41 2.26
CA ARG A 69 1.97 -16.59 2.13
C ARG A 69 1.27 -16.66 3.48
N ALA A 70 1.87 -17.29 4.48
CA ALA A 70 1.32 -17.35 5.83
C ALA A 70 1.23 -15.95 6.47
N GLU A 71 2.31 -15.16 6.37
CA GLU A 71 2.31 -13.76 6.86
C GLU A 71 1.20 -12.92 6.20
N VAL A 72 1.01 -13.07 4.88
CA VAL A 72 -0.04 -12.36 4.15
C VAL A 72 -1.44 -12.83 4.57
N ARG A 73 -1.66 -14.14 4.74
CA ARG A 73 -2.95 -14.68 5.23
C ARG A 73 -3.27 -14.17 6.63
N ALA A 74 -2.28 -14.13 7.52
CA ALA A 74 -2.43 -13.59 8.87
C ALA A 74 -2.77 -12.09 8.84
N ALA A 75 -2.08 -11.29 8.02
CA ALA A 75 -2.35 -9.86 7.87
C ALA A 75 -3.75 -9.56 7.29
N LEU A 76 -4.28 -10.47 6.48
CA LEU A 76 -5.63 -10.38 5.92
C LEU A 76 -6.72 -10.95 6.86
N GLY A 77 -6.35 -11.55 8.00
CA GLY A 77 -7.29 -12.19 8.93
C GLY A 77 -7.92 -13.47 8.36
N TRP A 78 -7.25 -14.15 7.43
CA TRP A 78 -7.74 -15.37 6.78
C TRP A 78 -7.34 -16.65 7.50
N GLU A 79 -6.57 -16.56 8.59
CA GLU A 79 -6.32 -17.70 9.48
C GLU A 79 -7.43 -17.76 10.54
N GLN A 80 -8.36 -18.70 10.37
CA GLN A 80 -9.29 -19.21 11.37
C GLN A 80 -9.07 -20.71 11.54
#